data_AF-A0A2G2E4K1-F1
#
_entry.id   AF-A0A2G2E4K1-F1
#
_cell.length_a   1.000
_cell.length_b   1.000
_cell.length_c   1.000
_cell.angle_alpha   90.00
_cell.angle_beta   90.00
_cell.angle_gamma   90.00
#
_symmetry.space_group_name_H-M   'P 1'
#
loop_
_entity.id
_entity.type
_entity.pdbx_description
1 polymer ?
#
loop_
_entity_poly.entity_id
_entity_poly.type
_entity_poly.pdbx_seq_one_letter_code
_entity_poly.pdbx_strand_id
1 'polypeptide(L)'
;MTKSKLLAIAVITLVLTSCSTIVPYTATNNPIGSQVGKSKTTLILGGASSNNLESGFSTNKNFGVIEAAKKGNVERIATVDVKITNFVIFQKVEIIVTGE
;
A
#
# COMPACT_ATOMS: atom_id res chain seq x y z
N MET A 1 -2.59 5.11 -38.07
CA MET A 1 -2.87 5.66 -36.72
C MET A 1 -2.58 7.16 -36.76
N THR A 2 -3.57 8.04 -36.57
CA THR A 2 -3.36 9.49 -36.67
C THR A 2 -2.42 9.99 -35.56
N LYS A 3 -1.57 10.99 -35.83
CA LYS A 3 -0.60 11.55 -34.87
C LYS A 3 -1.24 11.90 -33.51
N SER A 4 -2.49 12.37 -33.52
CA SER A 4 -3.30 12.64 -32.31
C SER A 4 -3.62 11.38 -31.49
N LYS A 5 -3.90 10.23 -32.12
CA LYS A 5 -4.13 8.96 -31.41
C LYS A 5 -2.84 8.41 -30.78
N LEU A 6 -1.69 8.61 -31.44
CA LEU A 6 -0.38 8.23 -30.91
C LEU A 6 -0.02 9.05 -29.65
N LEU A 7 -0.29 10.36 -29.69
CA LEU A 7 -0.08 11.25 -28.55
C LEU A 7 -0.94 10.86 -27.34
N ALA A 8 -2.22 10.56 -27.56
CA ALA A 8 -3.14 10.12 -26.50
C ALA A 8 -2.67 8.81 -25.83
N ILE A 9 -2.22 7.83 -26.63
CA ILE A 9 -1.70 6.56 -26.11
C ILE A 9 -0.40 6.78 -25.32
N ALA A 10 0.48 7.67 -25.79
CA ALA A 10 1.71 8.02 -25.08
C ALA A 10 1.44 8.67 -23.71
N VAL A 11 0.45 9.56 -23.62
CA VAL A 11 0.06 10.18 -22.34
C VAL A 11 -0.52 9.13 -21.39
N ILE A 12 -1.40 8.24 -21.87
CA ILE A 12 -2.01 7.19 -21.04
C ILE A 12 -0.96 6.22 -20.50
N THR A 13 0.00 5.82 -21.32
CA THR A 13 1.08 4.91 -20.90
C THR A 13 2.01 5.55 -19.88
N LEU A 14 2.24 6.86 -19.94
CA LEU A 14 3.00 7.60 -18.92
C LEU A 14 2.29 7.66 -17.56
N VAL A 15 0.95 7.68 -17.54
CA VAL A 15 0.16 7.67 -16.29
C VAL A 15 0.17 6.28 -15.63
N LEU A 16 0.40 5.22 -16.41
CA LEU A 16 0.42 3.83 -15.96
C LEU A 16 1.77 3.38 -15.41
N THR A 17 2.85 4.16 -15.58
CA THR A 17 4.13 3.83 -14.95
C THR A 17 3.97 3.94 -13.44
N SER A 18 4.04 2.80 -12.76
CA SER A 18 3.97 2.76 -11.30
C SER A 18 5.25 2.14 -10.75
N CYS A 19 5.76 2.74 -9.67
CA CYS A 19 6.86 2.18 -8.91
C CYS A 19 6.31 1.68 -7.58
N SER A 20 6.66 0.45 -7.20
CA SER A 20 6.30 -0.11 -5.91
C SER A 20 7.53 -0.31 -5.05
N THR A 21 7.45 0.15 -3.80
CA THR A 21 8.48 -0.01 -2.77
C THR A 21 7.84 -0.65 -1.55
N ILE A 22 8.54 -1.59 -0.92
CA ILE A 22 8.15 -2.15 0.37
C ILE A 22 9.16 -1.71 1.42
N VAL A 23 8.67 -1.19 2.53
CA VAL A 23 9.51 -0.73 3.65
C VAL A 23 9.05 -1.40 4.94
N PRO A 24 9.98 -1.92 5.76
CA PRO A 24 9.63 -2.44 7.08
C PRO A 24 9.26 -1.26 7.98
N TYR A 25 8.12 -1.35 8.66
CA TYR A 25 7.68 -0.34 9.61
C TYR A 25 8.02 -0.73 11.04
N THR A 26 7.77 -1.99 11.41
CA THR A 26 8.18 -2.52 12.71
C THR A 26 8.31 -4.04 12.69
N ALA A 27 9.10 -4.56 13.62
CA ALA A 27 9.22 -5.98 13.92
C ALA A 27 9.23 -6.17 15.44
N THR A 28 8.72 -7.31 15.91
CA THR A 28 8.72 -7.68 17.32
C THR A 28 9.54 -8.96 17.53
N ASN A 29 9.63 -9.43 18.78
CA ASN A 29 10.25 -10.72 19.11
C ASN A 29 9.28 -11.92 18.98
N ASN A 30 8.08 -11.72 18.43
CA ASN A 30 7.16 -12.83 18.18
C ASN A 30 7.65 -13.70 17.01
N PRO A 31 7.33 -15.01 17.01
CA PRO A 31 7.63 -15.89 15.88
C PRO A 31 6.96 -15.41 14.58
N ILE A 32 7.69 -15.52 13.47
CA ILE A 32 7.13 -15.31 12.13
C ILE A 32 6.28 -16.55 11.81
N GLY A 33 4.99 -16.49 12.20
CA GLY A 33 4.01 -17.54 11.95
C GLY A 33 3.51 -17.56 10.50
N SER A 34 2.55 -18.45 10.22
CA SER A 34 1.99 -18.63 8.87
C SER A 34 0.87 -17.64 8.53
N GLN A 35 0.42 -16.83 9.47
CA GLN A 35 -0.73 -15.95 9.29
C GLN A 35 -0.30 -14.62 8.67
N VAL A 36 -1.02 -14.20 7.63
CA VAL A 36 -0.71 -12.96 6.90
C VAL A 36 -1.99 -12.15 6.71
N GLY A 37 -1.98 -10.95 7.27
CA GLY A 37 -3.04 -9.97 7.18
C GLY A 37 -2.69 -8.83 6.23
N LYS A 38 -3.66 -8.30 5.49
CA LYS A 38 -3.45 -7.19 4.56
C LYS A 38 -4.55 -6.15 4.66
N SER A 39 -4.17 -4.88 4.83
CA SER A 39 -5.07 -3.72 4.71
C SER A 39 -4.60 -2.85 3.55
N LYS A 40 -5.54 -2.40 2.72
CA LYS A 40 -5.25 -1.62 1.50
C LYS A 40 -6.04 -0.33 1.51
N THR A 41 -5.42 0.73 1.00
CA THR A 41 -6.12 1.97 0.65
C THR A 41 -5.54 2.59 -0.61
N THR A 42 -6.32 3.47 -1.22
CA THR A 42 -5.87 4.40 -2.25
C THR A 42 -5.92 5.80 -1.67
N LEU A 43 -4.80 6.51 -1.72
CA LEU A 43 -4.65 7.88 -1.28
C LEU A 43 -4.72 8.81 -2.48
N ILE A 44 -5.74 9.66 -2.48
CA ILE A 44 -5.97 10.69 -3.50
C ILE A 44 -5.50 12.02 -2.92
N LEU A 45 -4.67 12.75 -3.68
CA LEU A 45 -4.06 14.02 -3.24
C LEU A 45 -3.34 13.92 -1.89
N GLY A 46 -2.66 12.80 -1.67
CA GLY A 46 -1.92 12.53 -0.45
C GLY A 46 -0.94 11.39 -0.65
N GLY A 47 -0.31 10.96 0.44
CA GLY A 47 0.62 9.86 0.35
C GLY A 47 1.01 9.20 1.66
N ALA A 48 1.73 8.08 1.53
CA ALA A 48 2.31 7.34 2.63
C ALA A 48 3.83 7.33 2.53
N SER A 49 4.47 7.18 3.68
CA SER A 49 5.91 7.08 3.86
C SER A 49 6.22 6.24 5.10
N SER A 50 7.48 5.90 5.32
CA SER A 50 7.93 5.12 6.48
C SER A 50 7.54 5.73 7.83
N ASN A 51 7.32 7.05 7.90
CA ASN A 51 6.93 7.75 9.13
C ASN A 51 5.43 8.09 9.21
N ASN A 52 4.70 7.99 8.11
CA ASN A 52 3.29 8.37 8.03
C ASN A 52 2.57 7.34 7.14
N LEU A 53 1.76 6.49 7.75
CA LEU A 53 1.08 5.39 7.03
C LEU A 53 0.03 5.88 6.02
N GLU A 54 -0.51 7.07 6.24
CA GLU A 54 -1.55 7.67 5.41
C GLU A 54 -1.59 9.18 5.59
N SER A 55 -1.82 9.90 4.48
CA SER A 55 -2.20 11.32 4.46
C SER A 55 -3.11 11.59 3.25
N GLY A 56 -3.95 12.61 3.33
CA GLY A 56 -4.89 12.99 2.27
C GLY A 56 -6.21 12.21 2.29
N PHE A 57 -6.83 12.05 1.13
CA PHE A 57 -8.14 11.39 1.02
C PHE A 57 -7.97 9.89 0.81
N SER A 58 -8.38 9.11 1.82
CA SER A 58 -8.29 7.65 1.80
C SER A 58 -9.61 7.00 1.42
N THR A 59 -9.54 5.99 0.57
CA THR A 59 -10.70 5.19 0.17
C THR A 59 -11.13 4.17 1.22
N ASN A 60 -10.31 3.94 2.25
CA ASN A 60 -10.59 2.96 3.31
C ASN A 60 -10.52 3.62 4.69
N LYS A 61 -11.69 3.76 5.31
CA LYS A 61 -11.85 4.40 6.64
C LYS A 61 -11.22 3.62 7.79
N ASN A 62 -11.02 2.31 7.63
CA ASN A 62 -10.46 1.43 8.66
C ASN A 62 -9.00 1.09 8.36
N PHE A 63 -8.37 1.76 7.39
CA PHE A 63 -7.02 1.46 6.96
C PHE A 63 -6.03 1.50 8.13
N GLY A 64 -5.21 0.47 8.25
CA GLY A 64 -4.24 0.38 9.34
C GLY A 64 -3.80 -1.03 9.68
N VAL A 65 -2.86 -1.12 10.62
CA VAL A 65 -2.30 -2.38 11.14
C VAL A 65 -3.38 -3.24 11.79
N ILE A 66 -4.33 -2.63 12.51
CA ILE A 66 -5.41 -3.35 13.21
C ILE A 66 -6.33 -4.05 12.21
N GLU A 67 -6.74 -3.38 11.13
CA GLU A 67 -7.57 -3.99 10.09
C GLU A 67 -6.82 -5.12 9.37
N ALA A 68 -5.52 -4.92 9.09
CA ALA A 68 -4.69 -5.94 8.48
C ALA A 68 -4.62 -7.20 9.37
N ALA A 69 -4.31 -7.04 10.66
CA ALA A 69 -4.24 -8.14 11.62
C ALA A 69 -5.58 -8.89 11.72
N LYS A 70 -6.70 -8.16 11.86
CA LYS A 70 -8.05 -8.77 11.89
C LYS A 70 -8.38 -9.56 10.62
N LYS A 71 -8.00 -9.06 9.43
CA LYS A 71 -8.20 -9.77 8.16
C LYS A 71 -7.34 -11.02 8.03
N GLY A 72 -6.19 -11.06 8.70
CA GLY A 72 -5.27 -12.20 8.71
C GLY A 72 -5.47 -13.16 9.87
N ASN A 73 -6.41 -12.88 10.79
CA ASN A 73 -6.57 -13.54 12.09
C ASN A 73 -5.32 -13.52 12.98
N VAL A 74 -4.38 -12.60 12.73
CA VAL A 74 -3.11 -12.51 13.47
C VAL A 74 -3.37 -11.99 14.88
N GLU A 75 -3.11 -12.82 15.90
CA GLU A 75 -3.24 -12.44 17.30
C GLU A 75 -1.97 -11.77 17.83
N ARG A 76 -0.81 -12.26 17.40
CA ARG A 76 0.53 -11.80 17.78
C ARG A 76 1.33 -11.37 16.55
N ILE A 77 1.53 -10.07 16.44
CA ILE A 77 2.24 -9.44 15.32
C ILE A 77 3.74 -9.74 15.42
N ALA A 78 4.32 -10.29 14.35
CA ALA A 78 5.76 -10.48 14.16
C ALA A 78 6.37 -9.35 13.32
N THR A 79 5.82 -9.08 12.13
CA THR A 79 6.28 -7.99 11.26
C THR A 79 5.13 -7.14 10.75
N VAL A 80 5.43 -5.86 10.49
CA VAL A 80 4.55 -4.93 9.78
C VAL A 80 5.35 -4.29 8.65
N ASP A 81 4.94 -4.56 7.43
CA ASP A 81 5.52 -4.01 6.21
C ASP A 81 4.52 -3.09 5.52
N VAL A 82 5.03 -2.01 4.93
CA VAL A 82 4.23 -1.04 4.18
C VAL A 82 4.67 -1.07 2.73
N LYS A 83 3.77 -1.52 1.86
CA LYS A 83 3.96 -1.49 0.41
C LYS A 83 3.28 -0.26 -0.15
N ILE A 84 4.08 0.63 -0.73
CA ILE A 84 3.63 1.85 -1.40
C ILE A 84 3.75 1.62 -2.90
N THR A 85 2.71 1.97 -3.65
CA THR A 85 2.72 1.96 -5.11
C THR A 85 2.36 3.36 -5.59
N ASN A 86 3.34 4.03 -6.17
CA ASN A 86 3.23 5.40 -6.67
C ASN A 86 2.63 5.41 -8.07
N PHE A 87 1.54 6.14 -8.25
CA PHE A 87 1.04 6.55 -9.56
C PHE A 87 1.13 8.07 -9.66
N VAL A 88 1.02 8.61 -10.88
CA VAL A 88 1.21 10.06 -11.14
C VAL A 88 0.25 10.93 -10.32
N ILE A 89 -0.95 10.44 -10.02
CA ILE A 89 -2.05 11.21 -9.41
C ILE A 89 -2.56 10.64 -8.07
N PHE A 90 -2.19 9.42 -7.71
CA PHE A 90 -2.61 8.77 -6.47
C PHE A 90 -1.56 7.76 -6.01
N GLN A 91 -1.62 7.36 -4.75
CA GLN A 91 -0.81 6.26 -4.23
C GLN A 91 -1.70 5.11 -3.79
N LYS A 92 -1.28 3.87 -4.04
CA LYS A 92 -1.88 2.70 -3.38
C LYS A 92 -0.97 2.27 -2.25
N VAL A 93 -1.53 2.06 -1.07
CA VAL A 93 -0.80 1.68 0.12
C VAL A 93 -1.38 0.38 0.65
N GLU A 94 -0.51 -0.58 0.93
CA GLU A 94 -0.85 -1.89 1.48
C GLU A 94 -0.02 -2.11 2.74
N ILE A 95 -0.69 -2.23 3.89
CA ILE A 95 -0.07 -2.69 5.13
C ILE A 95 -0.18 -4.21 5.16
N ILE A 96 0.96 -4.86 5.38
CA ILE A 96 1.09 -6.31 5.45
C ILE A 96 1.53 -6.63 6.87
N VAL A 97 0.77 -7.48 7.54
CA VAL A 97 1.05 -7.94 8.90
C VAL A 97 1.30 -9.43 8.85
N THR A 98 2.37 -9.90 9.48
CA THR A 98 2.64 -11.33 9.65
C THR A 98 2.69 -11.71 11.12
N GLY A 99 2.41 -12.97 11.42
CA GLY A 99 2.44 -13.48 12.79
C GLY A 99 1.69 -14.79 12.96
N GLU A 100 1.24 -15.02 14.18
CA GLU A 100 0.44 -16.17 14.61
C GLU A 100 -0.63 -15.77 15.63
#